data_AF-A0A2P8EA81-F1
#
_entry.id   AF-A0A2P8EA81-F1
#
_cell.length_a   1.000
_cell.length_b   1.000
_cell.length_c   1.000
_cell.angle_alpha   90.00
_cell.angle_beta   90.00
_cell.angle_gamma   90.00
#
_symmetry.space_group_name_H-M   'P 1'
#
loop_
_entity.id
_entity.type
_entity.pdbx_description
1 polymer ?
#
loop_
_entity_poly.entity_id
_entity_poly.type
_entity_poly.pdbx_seq_one_letter_code
_entity_poly.pdbx_strand_id
1 'polypeptide(L)'
;MKQTTIILLAMLLSSWSFGQEDEAKSRTKVFTVFDMQIEKTVHGDGKKTWEFSPKHKTFEATEKEKKHNKESTDLSFDIGINTWLPSGEAPKVRPWGSWNPAINLRHAYQPSKNFELNTLIGVSWYNFKFEDRNLQALRNNQGIIFEDFDGQGVKSKISASYLNLALIPTIKSNNGNFRLGVGPYAGFRLGGRGKFVYNDDNGNRNKLFERANMFANNFRYGGRLEIGVGEVDLFLNYDLYDYFQKDKGPKVNAISFGLIL
;
A
#
# COMPACT_ATOMS: atom_id res chain seq x y z
N MET A 1 13.25 -26.89 -22.16
CA MET A 1 12.35 -25.81 -21.70
C MET A 1 11.40 -26.41 -20.68
N LYS A 2 11.62 -26.16 -19.38
CA LYS A 2 10.75 -26.66 -18.31
C LYS A 2 9.79 -25.53 -17.93
N GLN A 3 8.49 -25.74 -18.14
CA GLN A 3 7.44 -24.84 -17.67
C GLN A 3 7.36 -24.99 -16.15
N THR A 4 7.56 -23.87 -15.44
CA THR A 4 7.42 -23.82 -13.98
C THR A 4 5.99 -23.42 -13.66
N THR A 5 5.19 -24.40 -13.26
CA THR A 5 3.82 -24.21 -12.76
C THR A 5 3.87 -23.49 -11.42
N ILE A 6 3.34 -22.27 -11.36
CA ILE A 6 3.11 -21.56 -10.09
C ILE A 6 1.74 -21.99 -9.57
N ILE A 7 1.76 -22.81 -8.51
CA ILE A 7 0.55 -23.19 -7.76
C ILE A 7 0.24 -22.04 -6.81
N LEU A 8 -0.86 -21.31 -7.07
CA LEU A 8 -1.36 -20.30 -6.15
C LEU A 8 -2.28 -20.98 -5.12
N LEU A 9 -1.84 -20.99 -3.87
CA LEU A 9 -2.52 -21.57 -2.71
C LEU A 9 -3.75 -20.73 -2.34
N ALA A 10 -4.95 -21.18 -2.74
CA ALA A 10 -6.20 -20.62 -2.26
C ALA A 10 -6.50 -21.14 -0.83
N MET A 11 -6.62 -20.23 0.14
CA MET A 11 -7.05 -20.57 1.50
C MET A 11 -8.51 -21.05 1.46
N LEU A 12 -8.71 -22.34 1.74
CA LEU A 12 -10.00 -22.98 1.96
C LEU A 12 -10.60 -22.48 3.29
N LEU A 13 -11.72 -21.75 3.22
CA LEU A 13 -12.65 -21.66 4.33
C LEU A 13 -13.63 -22.84 4.22
N SER A 14 -13.39 -23.86 5.02
CA SER A 14 -14.25 -25.02 5.17
C SER A 14 -15.53 -24.66 5.93
N SER A 15 -16.68 -24.93 5.32
CA SER A 15 -17.90 -25.26 6.06
C SER A 15 -18.61 -26.40 5.35
N TRP A 16 -18.65 -27.56 6.01
CA TRP A 16 -19.45 -28.70 5.61
C TRP A 16 -20.94 -28.35 5.79
N SER A 17 -21.75 -28.62 4.78
CA SER A 17 -23.18 -28.86 4.95
C SER A 17 -23.68 -29.72 3.79
N PHE A 18 -24.23 -30.87 4.15
CA PHE A 18 -24.86 -31.87 3.28
C PHE A 18 -26.34 -31.49 3.14
N GLY A 19 -26.91 -31.50 1.93
CA GLY A 19 -28.36 -31.35 1.75
C GLY A 19 -28.81 -30.84 0.37
N GLN A 20 -29.20 -31.81 -0.47
CA GLN A 20 -30.34 -31.85 -1.42
C GLN A 20 -30.63 -30.66 -2.37
N GLU A 21 -30.73 -30.99 -3.66
CA GLU A 21 -31.09 -30.14 -4.79
C GLU A 21 -32.42 -29.39 -4.63
N ASP A 22 -32.40 -28.08 -4.91
CA ASP A 22 -33.51 -27.33 -5.48
C ASP A 22 -32.92 -26.26 -6.43
N GLU A 23 -33.35 -26.26 -7.70
CA GLU A 23 -32.91 -25.32 -8.74
C GLU A 23 -33.35 -23.88 -8.42
N ALA A 24 -32.50 -23.16 -7.68
CA ALA A 24 -32.73 -21.75 -7.38
C ALA A 24 -31.98 -20.85 -8.37
N LYS A 25 -32.73 -20.12 -9.22
CA LYS A 25 -32.23 -19.16 -10.23
C LYS A 25 -31.14 -18.24 -9.67
N SER A 26 -29.89 -18.48 -10.07
CA SER A 26 -28.74 -17.63 -9.73
C SER A 26 -28.69 -16.39 -10.61
N ARG A 27 -28.41 -15.21 -10.02
CA ARG A 27 -28.15 -13.98 -10.77
C ARG A 27 -26.66 -13.70 -10.78
N THR A 28 -26.06 -13.77 -11.97
CA THR A 28 -24.65 -13.47 -12.19
C THR A 28 -24.46 -12.03 -12.66
N LYS A 29 -23.52 -11.32 -12.06
CA LYS A 29 -23.01 -10.03 -12.57
C LYS A 29 -21.50 -10.12 -12.76
N VAL A 30 -21.05 -9.83 -13.98
CA VAL A 30 -19.63 -9.82 -14.34
C VAL A 30 -19.14 -8.38 -14.33
N PHE A 31 -18.02 -8.16 -13.66
CA PHE A 31 -17.29 -6.89 -13.67
C PHE A 31 -15.89 -7.14 -14.20
N THR A 32 -15.36 -6.22 -15.00
CA THR A 32 -13.97 -6.26 -15.43
C THR A 32 -13.19 -5.18 -14.67
N VAL A 33 -12.12 -5.59 -14.01
CA VAL A 33 -11.20 -4.69 -13.33
C VAL A 33 -9.79 -5.07 -13.78
N PHE A 34 -9.14 -4.20 -14.55
CA PHE A 34 -7.88 -4.49 -15.25
C PHE A 34 -7.99 -5.70 -16.20
N ASP A 35 -7.02 -6.62 -16.15
CA ASP A 35 -6.99 -7.89 -16.88
C ASP A 35 -7.70 -9.03 -16.10
N MET A 36 -8.48 -8.71 -15.06
CA MET A 36 -9.19 -9.69 -14.23
C MET A 36 -10.71 -9.55 -14.39
N GLN A 37 -11.37 -10.66 -14.69
CA GLN A 37 -12.82 -10.75 -14.64
C GLN A 37 -13.23 -11.20 -13.24
N ILE A 38 -14.16 -10.46 -12.65
CA ILE A 38 -14.73 -10.74 -11.35
C ILE A 38 -16.19 -11.11 -11.58
N GLU A 39 -16.49 -12.38 -11.39
CA GLU A 39 -17.84 -12.90 -11.48
C GLU A 39 -18.46 -12.96 -10.09
N LYS A 40 -19.58 -12.26 -9.92
CA LYS A 40 -20.37 -12.30 -8.70
C LYS A 40 -21.65 -13.07 -8.97
N THR A 41 -21.77 -14.23 -8.33
CA THR A 41 -22.96 -15.07 -8.42
C THR A 41 -23.74 -15.00 -7.11
N VAL A 42 -24.98 -14.51 -7.21
CA VAL A 42 -25.94 -14.49 -6.11
C VAL A 42 -26.82 -15.72 -6.24
N HIS A 43 -26.68 -16.63 -5.29
CA HIS A 43 -27.48 -17.86 -5.19
C HIS A 43 -28.86 -17.54 -4.62
N GLY A 44 -29.85 -18.38 -4.90
CA GLY A 44 -31.23 -18.16 -4.45
C GLY A 44 -31.41 -18.16 -2.91
N ASP A 45 -30.45 -18.72 -2.17
CA ASP A 45 -30.37 -18.69 -0.70
C ASP A 45 -29.76 -17.38 -0.15
N GLY A 46 -29.43 -16.41 -1.03
CA GLY A 46 -28.82 -15.14 -0.67
C GLY A 46 -27.30 -15.17 -0.50
N LYS A 47 -26.64 -16.33 -0.63
CA LYS A 47 -25.18 -16.42 -0.61
C LYS A 47 -24.56 -15.78 -1.84
N LYS A 48 -23.38 -15.19 -1.64
CA LYS A 48 -22.61 -14.49 -2.68
C LYS A 48 -21.28 -15.21 -2.86
N THR A 49 -21.03 -15.67 -4.07
CA THR A 49 -19.75 -16.24 -4.48
C THR A 49 -19.04 -15.26 -5.40
N TRP A 50 -17.72 -15.23 -5.29
CA TRP A 50 -16.85 -14.35 -6.06
C TRP A 50 -15.79 -15.22 -6.72
N GLU A 51 -15.78 -15.22 -8.05
CA GLU A 51 -14.77 -15.90 -8.84
C GLU A 51 -13.90 -14.88 -9.56
N PHE A 52 -12.59 -15.11 -9.50
CA PHE A 52 -11.58 -14.23 -10.07
C PHE A 52 -10.86 -15.01 -11.17
N SER A 53 -11.10 -14.62 -12.41
CA SER A 53 -10.51 -15.29 -13.58
C SER A 53 -9.64 -14.30 -14.36
N PRO A 54 -8.39 -14.66 -14.68
CA PRO A 54 -7.58 -13.89 -15.63
C PRO A 54 -8.33 -13.84 -16.97
N LYS A 55 -8.43 -12.66 -17.58
CA LYS A 55 -9.01 -12.53 -18.91
C LYS A 55 -8.06 -13.19 -19.91
N HIS A 56 -8.43 -14.39 -20.41
CA HIS A 56 -7.71 -15.03 -21.50
C HIS A 56 -7.75 -14.11 -22.73
N LYS A 57 -6.63 -13.48 -23.07
CA LYS A 57 -6.43 -12.83 -24.36
C LYS A 57 -6.18 -13.94 -25.38
N THR A 58 -7.18 -14.26 -26.20
CA THR A 58 -6.97 -15.05 -27.42
C THR A 58 -6.13 -14.18 -28.35
N PHE A 59 -4.82 -14.44 -28.40
CA PHE A 59 -3.93 -13.76 -29.32
C PHE A 59 -4.13 -14.33 -30.72
N GLU A 60 -4.87 -13.63 -31.58
CA GLU A 60 -4.60 -13.71 -33.01
C GLU A 60 -3.21 -13.12 -33.23
N ALA A 61 -2.25 -13.97 -33.62
CA ALA A 61 -0.89 -13.58 -33.91
C ALA A 61 -0.85 -12.76 -35.22
N THR A 62 -1.18 -11.48 -35.14
CA THR A 62 -0.65 -10.50 -36.08
C THR A 62 0.65 -9.98 -35.47
N GLU A 63 1.81 -10.39 -36.02
CA GLU A 63 3.09 -9.73 -35.76
C GLU A 63 3.01 -8.29 -36.27
N LYS A 64 2.40 -7.41 -35.48
CA LYS A 64 2.60 -5.98 -35.61
C LYS A 64 3.89 -5.67 -34.88
N GLU A 65 4.90 -5.22 -35.63
CA GLU A 65 6.08 -4.56 -35.06
C GLU A 65 5.59 -3.56 -33.99
N LYS A 66 5.91 -3.84 -32.73
CA LYS A 66 5.57 -2.93 -31.62
C LYS A 66 6.38 -1.66 -31.84
N LYS A 67 5.77 -0.64 -32.43
CA LYS A 67 6.34 0.71 -32.44
C LYS A 67 6.68 1.06 -31.00
N HIS A 68 7.96 1.31 -30.75
CA HIS A 68 8.46 1.70 -29.45
C HIS A 68 7.95 3.12 -29.18
N ASN A 69 6.80 3.24 -28.52
CA ASN A 69 6.35 4.53 -28.05
C ASN A 69 7.36 5.02 -27.01
N LYS A 70 7.80 6.27 -27.17
CA LYS A 70 8.71 6.93 -26.21
C LYS A 70 7.97 7.31 -24.93
N GLU A 71 6.65 7.15 -24.89
CA GLU A 71 5.81 7.54 -23.77
C GLU A 71 4.83 6.43 -23.44
N SER A 72 4.62 6.20 -22.14
CA SER A 72 3.56 5.34 -21.64
C SER A 72 2.93 5.94 -20.39
N THR A 73 1.68 5.58 -20.14
CA THR A 73 0.98 5.97 -18.91
C THR A 73 0.20 4.78 -18.40
N ASP A 74 0.38 4.48 -17.11
CA ASP A 74 -0.20 3.31 -16.46
C ASP A 74 -0.50 3.59 -14.99
N LEU A 75 -1.25 2.67 -14.38
CA LEU A 75 -1.46 2.67 -12.93
C LEU A 75 -0.42 1.75 -12.30
N SER A 76 0.25 2.27 -11.28
CA SER A 76 1.27 1.56 -10.50
C SER A 76 0.87 1.52 -9.03
N PHE A 77 1.08 0.37 -8.40
CA PHE A 77 0.70 0.14 -7.01
C PHE A 77 1.95 -0.12 -6.17
N ASP A 78 2.16 0.71 -5.15
CA ASP A 78 3.20 0.44 -4.16
C ASP A 78 2.58 -0.37 -3.01
N ILE A 79 3.21 -1.47 -2.62
CA ILE A 79 2.87 -2.23 -1.40
C ILE A 79 4.12 -2.32 -0.54
N GLY A 80 4.16 -1.49 0.50
CA GLY A 80 5.29 -1.49 1.43
C GLY A 80 4.90 -1.46 2.89
N ILE A 81 5.89 -1.17 3.71
CA ILE A 81 5.75 -0.89 5.13
C ILE A 81 6.45 0.43 5.46
N ASN A 82 5.98 1.10 6.51
CA ASN A 82 6.59 2.28 7.07
C ASN A 82 7.32 1.93 8.37
N THR A 83 8.41 2.62 8.58
CA THR A 83 9.08 2.76 9.86
C THR A 83 9.61 4.19 9.96
N TRP A 84 10.18 4.56 11.08
CA TRP A 84 11.01 5.74 11.18
C TRP A 84 12.34 5.37 11.81
N LEU A 85 13.35 6.21 11.61
CA LEU A 85 14.62 6.03 12.30
C LEU A 85 14.39 6.17 13.80
N PRO A 86 14.93 5.25 14.63
CA PRO A 86 14.83 5.39 16.08
C PRO A 86 15.41 6.73 16.53
N SER A 87 14.58 7.54 17.19
CA SER A 87 15.03 8.69 17.98
C SER A 87 14.55 8.48 19.42
N GLY A 88 15.29 9.00 20.40
CA GLY A 88 15.06 8.69 21.82
C GLY A 88 13.66 9.03 22.34
N GLU A 89 12.94 9.93 21.65
CA GLU A 89 11.61 10.41 22.05
C GLU A 89 10.47 9.71 21.27
N ALA A 90 10.78 9.02 20.17
CA ALA A 90 9.76 8.43 19.31
C ALA A 90 9.44 6.98 19.70
N PRO A 91 8.15 6.58 19.69
CA PRO A 91 7.78 5.19 19.89
C PRO A 91 8.44 4.28 18.87
N LYS A 92 8.83 3.06 19.27
CA LYS A 92 9.24 2.05 18.29
C LYS A 92 8.04 1.61 17.46
N VAL A 93 8.28 1.42 16.16
CA VAL A 93 7.25 0.99 15.20
C VAL A 93 7.52 -0.45 14.81
N ARG A 94 6.49 -1.29 14.90
CA ARG A 94 6.56 -2.68 14.42
C ARG A 94 6.40 -2.71 12.89
N PRO A 95 7.23 -3.48 12.16
CA PRO A 95 7.10 -3.61 10.71
C PRO A 95 5.71 -4.13 10.27
N TRP A 96 5.27 -5.24 10.86
CA TRP A 96 4.00 -5.87 10.44
C TRP A 96 2.78 -5.03 10.85
N GLY A 97 1.95 -4.61 9.89
CA GLY A 97 0.77 -3.78 10.12
C GLY A 97 1.00 -2.27 10.02
N SER A 98 2.25 -1.85 9.80
CA SER A 98 2.64 -0.48 9.44
C SER A 98 2.60 -0.28 7.92
N TRP A 99 1.57 -0.80 7.26
CA TRP A 99 1.44 -0.86 5.81
C TRP A 99 1.57 0.49 5.08
N ASN A 100 2.21 0.49 3.91
CA ASN A 100 2.30 1.64 3.02
C ASN A 100 1.76 1.29 1.63
N PRO A 101 0.43 1.16 1.47
CA PRO A 101 -0.12 1.08 0.12
C PRO A 101 -0.06 2.46 -0.54
N ALA A 102 0.24 2.48 -1.84
CA ALA A 102 0.03 3.66 -2.68
C ALA A 102 -0.56 3.28 -4.04
N ILE A 103 -1.29 4.22 -4.63
CA ILE A 103 -1.84 4.13 -5.98
C ILE A 103 -1.31 5.33 -6.75
N ASN A 104 -0.57 5.08 -7.82
CA ASN A 104 0.11 6.11 -8.60
C ASN A 104 -0.35 6.03 -10.06
N LEU A 105 -0.62 7.17 -10.67
CA LEU A 105 -0.57 7.33 -12.11
C LEU A 105 0.89 7.57 -12.48
N ARG A 106 1.48 6.62 -13.21
CA ARG A 106 2.86 6.72 -13.71
C ARG A 106 2.82 7.18 -15.15
N HIS A 107 3.57 8.22 -15.46
CA HIS A 107 3.91 8.63 -16.81
C HIS A 107 5.40 8.40 -17.04
N ALA A 108 5.74 7.53 -17.98
CA ALA A 108 7.11 7.19 -18.32
C ALA A 108 7.50 7.82 -19.66
N TYR A 109 8.56 8.62 -19.67
CA TYR A 109 9.17 9.19 -20.87
C TYR A 109 10.53 8.55 -21.13
N GLN A 110 10.67 7.82 -22.22
CA GLN A 110 11.85 7.05 -22.60
C GLN A 110 12.54 7.65 -23.84
N PRO A 111 13.42 8.66 -23.68
CA PRO A 111 14.12 9.28 -24.81
C PRO A 111 15.21 8.38 -25.41
N SER A 112 15.71 7.40 -24.65
CA SER A 112 16.70 6.42 -25.12
C SER A 112 16.41 5.02 -24.56
N LYS A 113 17.06 3.99 -25.12
CA LYS A 113 16.87 2.61 -24.69
C LYS A 113 17.21 2.39 -23.20
N ASN A 114 18.22 3.10 -22.70
CA ASN A 114 18.80 2.90 -21.37
C ASN A 114 18.39 3.95 -20.34
N PHE A 115 17.51 4.88 -20.70
CA PHE A 115 17.09 5.96 -19.82
C PHE A 115 15.59 6.19 -19.93
N GLU A 116 14.94 6.30 -18.79
CA GLU A 116 13.52 6.57 -18.64
C GLU A 116 13.33 7.62 -17.54
N LEU A 117 12.46 8.58 -17.76
CA LEU A 117 12.02 9.53 -16.75
C LEU A 117 10.60 9.17 -16.32
N ASN A 118 10.46 8.71 -15.08
CA ASN A 118 9.17 8.38 -14.50
C ASN A 118 8.63 9.57 -13.71
N THR A 119 7.41 9.98 -14.01
CA THR A 119 6.63 10.94 -13.22
C THR A 119 5.51 10.19 -12.53
N LEU A 120 5.42 10.27 -11.21
CA LEU A 120 4.37 9.63 -10.43
C LEU A 120 3.46 10.69 -9.81
N ILE A 121 2.15 10.58 -10.00
CA ILE A 121 1.16 11.35 -9.23
C ILE A 121 0.21 10.35 -8.57
N GLY A 122 0.12 10.36 -7.25
CA GLY A 122 -0.62 9.30 -6.56
C GLY A 122 -0.97 9.56 -5.11
N VAL A 123 -1.75 8.66 -4.53
CA VAL A 123 -2.13 8.72 -3.12
C VAL A 123 -1.48 7.57 -2.37
N SER A 124 -0.93 7.84 -1.19
CA SER A 124 -0.32 6.86 -0.31
C SER A 124 -0.89 6.92 1.09
N TRP A 125 -0.88 5.79 1.81
CA TRP A 125 -1.30 5.72 3.20
C TRP A 125 -0.14 5.32 4.10
N TYR A 126 0.29 6.26 4.92
CA TYR A 126 1.31 6.09 5.93
C TYR A 126 0.65 5.56 7.20
N ASN A 127 1.18 4.46 7.70
CA ASN A 127 0.66 3.75 8.84
C ASN A 127 1.82 3.37 9.74
N PHE A 128 1.79 3.84 10.98
CA PHE A 128 2.81 3.52 11.98
C PHE A 128 2.12 2.83 13.15
N LYS A 129 2.27 1.50 13.21
CA LYS A 129 1.77 0.72 14.32
C LYS A 129 2.87 0.61 15.38
N PHE A 130 2.56 0.98 16.61
CA PHE A 130 3.55 0.94 17.69
C PHE A 130 3.83 -0.49 18.12
N GLU A 131 5.10 -0.72 18.48
CA GLU A 131 5.58 -2.00 18.99
C GLU A 131 4.93 -2.31 20.33
N ASP A 132 4.95 -1.33 21.23
CA ASP A 132 4.16 -1.34 22.45
C ASP A 132 2.67 -1.18 22.13
N ARG A 133 1.86 -2.10 22.65
CA ARG A 133 0.41 -2.14 22.44
C ARG A 133 -0.34 -1.29 23.46
N ASN A 134 0.25 -1.03 24.62
CA ASN A 134 -0.30 -0.22 25.69
C ASN A 134 0.04 1.26 25.53
N LEU A 135 1.04 1.59 24.71
CA LEU A 135 1.36 2.98 24.43
C LEU A 135 0.29 3.64 23.56
N GLN A 136 -0.51 4.53 24.12
CA GLN A 136 -1.57 5.26 23.45
C GLN A 136 -1.05 6.59 22.89
N ALA A 137 -1.29 6.85 21.60
CA ALA A 137 -1.08 8.17 21.02
C ALA A 137 -2.33 9.03 21.24
N LEU A 138 -2.17 10.14 21.98
CA LEU A 138 -3.23 11.11 22.26
C LEU A 138 -2.89 12.46 21.63
N ARG A 139 -3.94 13.16 21.20
CA ARG A 139 -3.82 14.49 20.61
C ARG A 139 -4.28 15.53 21.64
N ASN A 140 -3.44 16.49 21.98
CA ASN A 140 -3.83 17.64 22.81
C ASN A 140 -3.64 18.97 22.06
N ASN A 141 -3.77 20.10 22.75
CA ASN A 141 -3.62 21.44 22.15
C ASN A 141 -2.16 21.79 21.80
N GLN A 142 -1.20 21.17 22.47
CA GLN A 142 0.23 21.44 22.36
C GLN A 142 0.92 20.50 21.37
N GLY A 143 0.44 19.28 21.16
CA GLY A 143 1.07 18.28 20.29
C GLY A 143 0.50 16.87 20.50
N ILE A 144 1.19 15.89 19.92
CA ILE A 144 0.94 14.48 20.21
C ILE A 144 1.68 14.11 21.50
N ILE A 145 1.02 13.34 22.35
CA ILE A 145 1.63 12.73 23.54
C ILE A 145 1.46 11.21 23.43
N PHE A 146 2.42 10.49 23.99
CA PHE A 146 2.41 9.04 24.07
C PHE A 146 2.35 8.66 25.54
N GLU A 147 1.25 8.07 25.96
CA GLU A 147 1.00 7.72 27.36
C GLU A 147 0.76 6.22 27.47
N ASP A 148 1.23 5.64 28.57
CA ASP A 148 0.96 4.25 28.88
C ASP A 148 -0.50 4.10 29.32
N PHE A 149 -1.22 3.23 28.62
CA PHE A 149 -2.57 2.86 28.99
C PHE A 149 -2.56 1.87 30.15
N ASP A 150 -3.19 2.25 31.26
CA ASP A 150 -3.41 1.37 32.41
C ASP A 150 -4.51 0.35 32.09
N GLY A 151 -4.10 -0.76 31.48
CA GLY A 151 -4.96 -1.85 31.08
C GLY A 151 -4.36 -2.73 29.98
N GLN A 152 -5.22 -3.47 29.28
CA GLN A 152 -4.77 -4.40 28.23
C GLN A 152 -4.94 -3.80 26.83
N GLY A 153 -3.93 -3.06 26.38
CA GLY A 153 -3.79 -2.58 25.01
C GLY A 153 -3.56 -3.70 24.01
N VAL A 154 -4.28 -3.64 22.90
CA VAL A 154 -4.25 -4.64 21.81
C VAL A 154 -3.58 -4.08 20.56
N LYS A 155 -3.79 -2.79 20.27
CA LYS A 155 -3.28 -2.13 19.06
C LYS A 155 -3.29 -0.63 19.24
N SER A 156 -2.12 -0.02 19.13
CA SER A 156 -1.95 1.43 18.98
C SER A 156 -1.31 1.76 17.63
N LYS A 157 -1.86 2.74 16.93
CA LYS A 157 -1.42 3.10 15.57
C LYS A 157 -1.81 4.53 15.23
N ILE A 158 -0.90 5.25 14.58
CA ILE A 158 -1.19 6.51 13.89
C ILE A 158 -1.11 6.32 12.38
N SER A 159 -1.84 7.14 11.63
CA SER A 159 -1.88 7.05 10.19
C SER A 159 -2.10 8.41 9.55
N ALA A 160 -1.55 8.60 8.35
CA ALA A 160 -1.75 9.78 7.52
C ALA A 160 -1.90 9.35 6.06
N SER A 161 -2.64 10.11 5.27
CA SER A 161 -2.71 9.92 3.82
C SER A 161 -2.12 11.14 3.12
N TYR A 162 -1.44 10.90 2.00
CA TYR A 162 -0.74 11.93 1.24
C TYR A 162 -1.04 11.80 -0.26
N LEU A 163 -1.30 12.92 -0.92
CA LEU A 163 -1.12 13.07 -2.36
C LEU A 163 0.37 13.30 -2.61
N ASN A 164 0.98 12.58 -3.53
CA ASN A 164 2.40 12.67 -3.84
C ASN A 164 2.63 12.97 -5.31
N LEU A 165 3.74 13.65 -5.56
CA LEU A 165 4.35 13.86 -6.86
C LEU A 165 5.81 13.40 -6.77
N ALA A 166 6.27 12.56 -7.70
CA ALA A 166 7.67 12.15 -7.78
C ALA A 166 8.19 12.27 -9.22
N LEU A 167 9.48 12.57 -9.34
CA LEU A 167 10.22 12.58 -10.61
C LEU A 167 11.43 11.67 -10.44
N ILE A 168 11.51 10.61 -11.24
CA ILE A 168 12.46 9.50 -11.04
C ILE A 168 13.17 9.22 -12.37
N PRO A 169 14.34 9.84 -12.59
CA PRO A 169 15.28 9.40 -13.61
C PRO A 169 15.72 7.96 -13.33
N THR A 170 15.53 7.08 -14.30
CA THR A 170 15.79 5.64 -14.22
C THR A 170 16.74 5.20 -15.32
N ILE A 171 17.85 4.58 -14.94
CA ILE A 171 18.79 3.94 -15.85
C ILE A 171 18.43 2.46 -15.98
N LYS A 172 18.48 1.95 -17.21
CA LYS A 172 18.13 0.57 -17.55
C LYS A 172 19.29 -0.14 -18.24
N SER A 173 19.51 -1.41 -17.93
CA SER A 173 20.44 -2.26 -18.68
C SER A 173 19.99 -2.43 -20.13
N ASN A 174 20.88 -2.85 -21.03
CA ASN A 174 20.57 -3.02 -22.46
C ASN A 174 19.43 -4.01 -22.75
N ASN A 175 19.22 -4.97 -21.85
CA ASN A 175 18.12 -5.93 -21.90
C ASN A 175 16.90 -5.50 -21.07
N GLY A 176 16.95 -4.34 -20.39
CA GLY A 176 15.89 -3.84 -19.52
C GLY A 176 15.71 -4.58 -18.19
N ASN A 177 16.44 -5.68 -17.97
CA ASN A 177 16.28 -6.52 -16.79
C ASN A 177 16.69 -5.85 -15.49
N PHE A 178 17.70 -4.98 -15.52
CA PHE A 178 18.11 -4.19 -14.37
C PHE A 178 17.67 -2.75 -14.56
N ARG A 179 17.06 -2.17 -13.53
CA ARG A 179 16.58 -0.80 -13.50
C ARG A 179 17.00 -0.15 -12.18
N LEU A 180 17.53 1.06 -12.24
CA LEU A 180 17.88 1.85 -11.07
C LEU A 180 17.36 3.26 -11.26
N GLY A 181 16.37 3.64 -10.46
CA GLY A 181 15.77 4.97 -10.42
C GLY A 181 16.07 5.68 -9.13
N VAL A 182 16.46 6.96 -9.20
CA VAL A 182 16.61 7.80 -8.01
C VAL A 182 16.10 9.18 -8.31
N GLY A 183 15.21 9.70 -7.47
CA GLY A 183 14.74 11.05 -7.65
C GLY A 183 13.95 11.63 -6.48
N PRO A 184 13.65 12.93 -6.54
CA PRO A 184 12.90 13.59 -5.49
C PRO A 184 11.41 13.24 -5.54
N TYR A 185 10.76 13.34 -4.39
CA TYR A 185 9.32 13.41 -4.30
C TYR A 185 8.88 14.50 -3.32
N ALA A 186 7.65 14.97 -3.51
CA ALA A 186 6.95 15.84 -2.57
C ALA A 186 5.54 15.30 -2.33
N GLY A 187 4.96 15.62 -1.17
CA GLY A 187 3.61 15.20 -0.83
C GLY A 187 2.87 16.17 0.06
N PHE A 188 1.54 16.21 -0.13
CA PHE A 188 0.61 17.03 0.63
C PHE A 188 -0.39 16.14 1.37
N ARG A 189 -0.57 16.40 2.66
CA ARG A 189 -1.40 15.56 3.53
C ARG A 189 -2.89 15.77 3.23
N LEU A 190 -3.58 14.66 2.97
CA LEU A 190 -5.01 14.62 2.72
C LEU A 190 -5.81 14.33 4.00
N GLY A 191 -5.22 13.58 4.93
CA GLY A 191 -5.90 13.15 6.14
C GLY A 191 -4.97 12.54 7.16
N GLY A 192 -5.52 12.19 8.31
CA GLY A 192 -4.81 11.44 9.34
C GLY A 192 -5.77 10.96 10.41
N ARG A 193 -5.32 9.98 11.18
CA ARG A 193 -6.12 9.34 12.22
C ARG A 193 -5.25 8.63 13.24
N GLY A 194 -5.61 8.73 14.51
CA GLY A 194 -5.15 7.87 15.59
C GLY A 194 -6.11 6.70 15.82
N LYS A 195 -5.58 5.52 16.12
CA LYS A 195 -6.37 4.35 16.47
C LYS A 195 -5.76 3.64 17.66
N PHE A 196 -6.55 3.50 18.71
CA PHE A 196 -6.23 2.70 19.87
C PHE A 196 -7.28 1.60 20.07
N VAL A 197 -6.87 0.43 20.54
CA VAL A 197 -7.74 -0.73 20.78
C VAL A 197 -7.27 -1.37 22.06
N TYR A 198 -8.18 -1.59 22.99
CA TYR A 198 -7.92 -2.21 24.29
C TYR A 198 -9.06 -3.17 24.65
N ASN A 199 -8.82 -4.05 25.62
CA ASN A 199 -9.85 -4.84 26.26
C ASN A 199 -10.20 -4.19 27.61
N ASP A 200 -11.49 -4.08 27.93
CA ASP A 200 -11.93 -3.66 29.26
C ASP A 200 -11.84 -4.81 30.28
N ASP A 201 -12.15 -4.51 31.54
CA ASP A 201 -12.09 -5.48 32.65
C ASP A 201 -13.02 -6.68 32.46
N ASN A 202 -14.08 -6.52 31.65
CA ASN A 202 -15.00 -7.59 31.28
C ASN A 202 -14.51 -8.41 30.07
N GLY A 203 -13.33 -8.11 29.53
CA GLY A 203 -12.75 -8.74 28.36
C GLY A 203 -13.33 -8.25 27.03
N ASN A 204 -14.18 -7.23 27.02
CA ASN A 204 -14.76 -6.71 25.78
C ASN A 204 -13.78 -5.80 25.05
N ARG A 205 -13.75 -5.94 23.72
CA ARG A 205 -12.81 -5.23 22.86
C ARG A 205 -13.34 -3.86 22.44
N ASN A 206 -12.71 -2.81 22.95
CA ASN A 206 -13.04 -1.42 22.65
C ASN A 206 -12.08 -0.82 21.61
N LYS A 207 -12.58 0.12 20.79
CA LYS A 207 -11.83 0.79 19.71
C LYS A 207 -12.03 2.29 19.78
N LEU A 208 -10.96 3.02 20.05
CA LEU A 208 -10.94 4.48 20.02
C LEU A 208 -10.33 4.97 18.71
N PHE A 209 -10.95 5.98 18.13
CA PHE A 209 -10.47 6.62 16.92
C PHE A 209 -10.39 8.12 17.14
N GLU A 210 -9.20 8.67 16.98
CA GLU A 210 -8.98 10.11 16.90
C GLU A 210 -9.00 10.49 15.41
N ARG A 211 -10.05 11.15 14.95
CA ARG A 211 -10.24 11.49 13.52
C ARG A 211 -9.48 12.75 13.07
N ALA A 212 -8.60 13.27 13.92
CA ALA A 212 -7.67 14.33 13.59
C ALA A 212 -6.33 13.79 13.03
N ASN A 213 -5.55 14.72 12.47
CA ASN A 213 -4.31 14.45 11.74
C ASN A 213 -3.12 13.90 12.56
N MET A 214 -3.29 13.64 13.87
CA MET A 214 -2.22 13.21 14.80
C MET A 214 -0.92 14.03 14.68
N PHE A 215 -1.04 15.31 14.31
CA PHE A 215 0.09 16.20 14.03
C PHE A 215 1.08 15.70 12.98
N ALA A 216 0.68 14.78 12.09
CA ALA A 216 1.45 14.45 10.91
C ALA A 216 1.62 15.69 10.02
N ASN A 217 2.80 15.87 9.45
CA ASN A 217 3.14 17.05 8.69
C ASN A 217 2.23 17.23 7.48
N ASN A 218 1.86 18.49 7.18
CA ASN A 218 1.02 18.82 6.03
C ASN A 218 1.78 18.70 4.71
N PHE A 219 3.07 19.00 4.74
CA PHE A 219 3.95 18.92 3.60
C PHE A 219 5.13 18.01 3.94
N ARG A 220 5.51 17.16 3.00
CA ARG A 220 6.67 16.28 3.11
C ARG A 220 7.41 16.26 1.79
N TYR A 221 8.71 16.05 1.85
CA TYR A 221 9.54 15.85 0.68
C TYR A 221 10.70 14.93 1.04
N GLY A 222 11.26 14.28 0.02
CA GLY A 222 12.25 13.25 0.25
C GLY A 222 12.85 12.70 -1.02
N GLY A 223 13.68 11.67 -0.85
CA GLY A 223 14.23 10.89 -1.95
C GLY A 223 13.47 9.57 -2.11
N ARG A 224 13.24 9.18 -3.36
CA ARG A 224 12.75 7.86 -3.75
C ARG A 224 13.83 7.13 -4.54
N LEU A 225 14.09 5.89 -4.15
CA LEU A 225 14.95 4.93 -4.82
C LEU A 225 14.06 3.80 -5.36
N GLU A 226 14.29 3.41 -6.61
CA GLU A 226 13.64 2.28 -7.27
C GLU A 226 14.69 1.32 -7.81
N ILE A 227 14.58 0.03 -7.49
CA ILE A 227 15.48 -1.01 -7.98
C ILE A 227 14.65 -2.12 -8.60
N GLY A 228 14.87 -2.38 -9.88
CA GLY A 228 14.21 -3.42 -10.65
C GLY A 228 15.16 -4.52 -11.06
N VAL A 229 14.77 -5.78 -10.84
CA VAL A 229 15.46 -6.97 -11.34
C VAL A 229 14.43 -7.94 -11.92
N GLY A 230 14.44 -8.11 -13.24
CA GLY A 230 13.47 -8.95 -13.95
C GLY A 230 12.06 -8.38 -13.81
N GLU A 231 11.17 -9.15 -13.19
CA GLU A 231 9.76 -8.81 -12.94
C GLU A 231 9.52 -8.17 -11.56
N VAL A 232 10.56 -8.10 -10.71
CA VAL A 232 10.44 -7.55 -9.37
C VAL A 232 11.00 -6.14 -9.35
N ASP A 233 10.16 -5.19 -8.94
CA ASP A 233 10.54 -3.81 -8.71
C ASP A 233 10.34 -3.47 -7.22
N LEU A 234 11.36 -2.89 -6.61
CA LEU A 234 11.39 -2.46 -5.22
C LEU A 234 11.46 -0.95 -5.15
N PHE A 235 10.85 -0.36 -4.12
CA PHE A 235 11.01 1.06 -3.80
C PHE A 235 11.50 1.27 -2.37
N LEU A 236 12.17 2.40 -2.16
CA LEU A 236 12.46 2.98 -0.86
C LEU A 236 12.23 4.49 -0.92
N ASN A 237 11.43 5.00 0.00
CA ASN A 237 11.22 6.42 0.24
C ASN A 237 11.90 6.80 1.56
N TYR A 238 12.63 7.92 1.56
CA TYR A 238 13.19 8.54 2.74
C TYR A 238 12.68 9.97 2.86
N ASP A 239 11.91 10.27 3.91
CA ASP A 239 11.42 11.62 4.20
C ASP A 239 12.57 12.46 4.77
N LEU A 240 12.93 13.56 4.09
CA LEU A 240 13.98 14.46 4.58
C LEU A 240 13.51 15.37 5.72
N TYR A 241 12.19 15.57 5.83
CA TYR A 241 11.56 16.37 6.87
C TYR A 241 10.96 15.48 7.97
N ASP A 242 10.81 16.03 9.17
CA ASP A 242 10.17 15.36 10.30
C ASP A 242 8.73 14.95 9.97
N TYR A 243 8.35 13.73 10.36
CA TYR A 243 7.00 13.21 10.18
C TYR A 243 5.97 14.04 10.94
N PHE A 244 6.31 14.50 12.14
CA PHE A 244 5.45 15.35 12.94
C PHE A 244 5.66 16.84 12.59
N GLN A 245 4.61 17.64 12.79
CA GLN A 245 4.73 19.09 12.70
C GLN A 245 5.73 19.61 13.75
N LYS A 246 6.38 20.73 13.43
CA LYS A 246 7.39 21.36 14.30
C LYS A 246 6.85 21.56 15.72
N ASP A 247 7.59 21.07 16.71
CA ASP A 247 7.27 21.15 18.14
C ASP A 247 5.92 20.51 18.53
N LYS A 248 5.37 19.63 17.69
CA LYS A 248 4.10 18.92 17.93
C LYS A 248 4.27 17.42 18.11
N GLY A 249 5.50 16.92 18.15
CA GLY A 249 5.82 15.52 18.36
C GLY A 249 7.33 15.24 18.25
N PRO A 250 7.74 13.98 18.37
CA PRO A 250 9.14 13.57 18.26
C PRO A 250 9.75 13.94 16.90
N LYS A 251 11.03 14.26 16.89
CA LYS A 251 11.78 14.51 15.66
C LYS A 251 12.21 13.18 15.06
N VAL A 252 11.51 12.76 14.01
CA VAL A 252 11.76 11.50 13.30
C VAL A 252 11.44 11.63 11.82
N ASN A 253 12.32 11.05 11.01
CA ASN A 253 12.13 10.89 9.58
C ASN A 253 11.48 9.54 9.27
N ALA A 254 10.44 9.56 8.45
CA ALA A 254 9.79 8.35 7.98
C ALA A 254 10.62 7.68 6.87
N ILE A 255 10.55 6.35 6.85
CA ILE A 255 11.11 5.49 5.82
C ILE A 255 10.00 4.54 5.38
N SER A 256 9.83 4.40 4.08
CA SER A 256 8.90 3.43 3.51
C SER A 256 9.59 2.59 2.47
N PHE A 257 9.40 1.28 2.49
CA PHE A 257 9.99 0.41 1.48
C PHE A 257 9.07 -0.78 1.19
N GLY A 258 9.18 -1.32 -0.02
CA GLY A 258 8.29 -2.38 -0.48
C GLY A 258 8.43 -2.71 -1.94
N LEU A 259 7.38 -3.31 -2.48
CA LEU A 259 7.27 -3.72 -3.88
C LEU A 259 6.48 -2.69 -4.68
N ILE A 260 6.83 -2.54 -5.96
CA ILE A 260 6.04 -1.85 -6.97
C ILE A 260 5.38 -2.93 -7.84
N LEU A 261 4.07 -2.80 -8.07
CA LEU A 261 3.25 -3.68 -8.90
C LEU A 261 2.62 -2.91 -10.08
#